data_AF-A0A2A2LB13-F1
#
_entry.id   AF-A0A2A2LB13-F1
#
_cell.length_a   1.000
_cell.length_b   1.000
_cell.length_c   1.000
_cell.angle_alpha   90.00
_cell.angle_beta   90.00
_cell.angle_gamma   90.00
#
_symmetry.space_group_name_H-M   'P 1'
#
loop_
_entity.id
_entity.type
_entity.pdbx_description
1 polymer ?
#
loop_
_entity_poly.entity_id
_entity_poly.type
_entity_poly.pdbx_seq_one_letter_code
_entity_poly.pdbx_strand_id
1 'polypeptide(L)'
;MLFYANLHSLMLVLSQPNHILRSYVFDFKCEPEYSTKLCLFILIPVVTSGIGLGSTQQALWVERLLASIFLTKYENWGGKPGIILAIVTATISTVATLVMYLDLSRDEKVANCLQIPDNKNAIFTNFAYLFICFNLFAVLSNGILCLWNKYREKKSRFIISRRYQNFENFTTTKWIGIISFIQSAFLIVYSTLAYLLKTRESQFDKVTTMILWASSYVSLYAHITECSID
;
A
#
# COMPACT_ATOMS: atom_id res chain seq x y z
N MET A 1 10.10 4.12 -3.32
CA MET A 1 8.93 3.58 -4.06
C MET A 1 9.27 2.34 -4.88
N LEU A 2 10.16 2.41 -5.89
CA LEU A 2 10.49 1.26 -6.75
C LEU A 2 10.97 0.03 -5.96
N PHE A 3 11.83 0.23 -4.97
CA PHE A 3 12.29 -0.84 -4.08
C PHE A 3 11.12 -1.58 -3.41
N TYR A 4 10.18 -0.86 -2.80
CA TYR A 4 9.01 -1.46 -2.16
C TYR A 4 8.06 -2.12 -3.17
N ALA A 5 7.89 -1.56 -4.37
CA ALA A 5 7.08 -2.17 -5.42
C ALA A 5 7.66 -3.52 -5.87
N ASN A 6 8.98 -3.55 -6.11
CA ASN A 6 9.68 -4.76 -6.52
C ASN A 6 9.71 -5.79 -5.39
N LEU A 7 9.94 -5.37 -4.14
CA LEU A 7 9.90 -6.26 -2.99
C LEU A 7 8.50 -6.87 -2.80
N HIS A 8 7.45 -6.05 -2.88
CA HIS A 8 6.07 -6.52 -2.80
C HIS A 8 5.74 -7.52 -3.92
N SER A 9 6.09 -7.18 -5.18
CA SER A 9 5.83 -8.04 -6.32
C SER A 9 6.60 -9.36 -6.24
N LEU A 10 7.89 -9.32 -5.86
CA LEU A 10 8.71 -10.51 -5.70
C LEU A 10 8.13 -11.44 -4.62
N MET A 11 7.75 -10.90 -3.47
CA MET A 11 7.19 -11.70 -2.37
C MET A 11 5.85 -12.34 -2.75
N LEU A 12 4.99 -11.63 -3.48
CA LEU A 12 3.75 -12.20 -4.01
C LEU A 12 4.02 -13.32 -5.02
N VAL A 13 4.93 -13.10 -5.97
CA VAL A 13 5.31 -14.11 -6.97
C VAL A 13 5.94 -15.34 -6.32
N LEU A 14 6.71 -15.18 -5.24
CA LEU A 14 7.25 -16.32 -4.48
C LEU A 14 6.18 -17.05 -3.66
N SER A 15 5.16 -16.35 -3.18
CA SER A 15 4.08 -16.97 -2.40
C SER A 15 3.17 -17.86 -3.24
N GLN A 16 2.86 -17.46 -4.49
CA GLN A 16 1.89 -18.15 -5.35
C GLN A 16 2.25 -19.60 -5.70
N PRO A 17 3.49 -19.94 -6.12
CA PRO A 17 3.89 -21.32 -6.40
C PRO A 17 3.79 -22.20 -5.17
N ASN A 18 4.17 -21.69 -3.98
CA ASN A 18 4.07 -22.44 -2.72
C ASN A 18 2.61 -22.80 -2.40
N HIS A 19 1.67 -21.89 -2.69
CA HIS A 19 0.24 -22.18 -2.56
C HIS A 19 -0.23 -23.24 -3.56
N ILE A 20 0.18 -23.15 -4.82
CA ILE A 20 -0.22 -24.10 -5.89
C ILE A 20 0.37 -25.50 -5.65
N LEU A 21 1.66 -25.60 -5.34
CA LEU A 21 2.31 -26.89 -5.06
C LEU A 21 1.65 -27.59 -3.88
N ARG A 22 1.29 -26.84 -2.83
CA ARG A 22 0.61 -27.41 -1.67
C ARG A 22 -0.80 -27.88 -2.01
N SER A 23 -1.53 -27.18 -2.88
CA SER A 23 -2.85 -27.64 -3.33
C SER A 23 -2.81 -28.89 -4.20
N TYR A 24 -1.69 -29.16 -4.89
CA TYR A 24 -1.51 -30.38 -5.69
C TYR A 24 -0.96 -31.56 -4.89
N VAL A 25 -0.13 -31.30 -3.87
CA VAL A 25 0.56 -32.35 -3.10
C VAL A 25 -0.27 -32.84 -1.91
N PHE A 26 -1.08 -31.97 -1.29
CA PHE A 26 -1.94 -32.34 -0.16
C PHE A 26 -3.37 -32.57 -0.65
N ASP A 27 -3.68 -33.83 -0.98
CA ASP A 27 -5.00 -34.30 -1.45
C ASP A 27 -6.07 -34.38 -0.33
N PHE A 28 -5.84 -33.74 0.81
CA PHE A 28 -6.71 -33.83 1.98
C PHE A 28 -7.70 -32.67 2.02
N LYS A 29 -8.97 -33.02 1.83
CA LYS A 29 -10.13 -32.27 2.32
C LYS A 29 -9.86 -31.85 3.77
N CYS A 30 -9.71 -30.57 4.00
CA CYS A 30 -9.53 -29.93 5.31
C CYS A 30 -8.24 -30.24 6.06
N GLU A 31 -7.25 -29.34 5.83
CA GLU A 31 -6.37 -28.68 6.82
C GLU A 31 -4.97 -28.41 6.21
N PRO A 32 -4.81 -27.45 5.28
CA PRO A 32 -3.49 -26.89 5.01
C PRO A 32 -3.26 -25.70 5.95
N GLU A 33 -3.41 -25.89 7.25
CA GLU A 33 -3.04 -24.85 8.21
C GLU A 33 -1.55 -24.55 8.05
N TYR A 34 -1.20 -23.28 7.93
CA TYR A 34 0.18 -22.86 7.85
C TYR A 34 0.75 -22.68 9.26
N SER A 35 1.99 -23.13 9.46
CA SER A 35 2.74 -22.71 10.64
C SER A 35 2.97 -21.20 10.55
N THR A 36 2.50 -20.47 11.57
CA THR A 36 2.54 -19.01 11.69
C THR A 36 3.94 -18.46 11.40
N LYS A 37 4.99 -19.17 11.83
CA LYS A 37 6.40 -18.78 11.65
C LYS A 37 6.83 -18.70 10.19
N LEU A 38 6.36 -19.63 9.34
CA LEU A 38 6.71 -19.66 7.92
C LEU A 38 5.91 -18.60 7.14
N CYS A 39 4.66 -18.36 7.54
CA CYS A 39 3.87 -17.24 7.00
C CYS A 39 4.42 -15.87 7.38
N LEU A 40 4.92 -15.68 8.60
CA LEU A 40 5.47 -14.40 9.05
C LEU A 40 6.62 -13.93 8.16
N PHE A 41 7.43 -14.85 7.64
CA PHE A 41 8.52 -14.51 6.72
C PHE A 41 8.05 -13.93 5.38
N ILE A 42 6.85 -14.29 4.92
CA ILE A 42 6.25 -13.74 3.69
C ILE A 42 5.39 -12.51 4.03
N LEU A 43 4.61 -12.59 5.11
CA LEU A 43 3.65 -11.57 5.51
C LEU A 43 4.32 -10.26 5.93
N ILE A 44 5.38 -10.32 6.74
CA ILE A 44 6.08 -9.13 7.23
C ILE A 44 6.64 -8.31 6.04
N PRO A 45 7.40 -8.88 5.08
CA PRO A 45 7.87 -8.14 3.92
C PRO A 45 6.75 -7.57 3.04
N VAL A 46 5.67 -8.33 2.82
CA VAL A 46 4.52 -7.87 2.02
C VAL A 46 3.86 -6.66 2.68
N VAL A 47 3.55 -6.73 3.97
CA VAL A 47 2.91 -5.62 4.71
C VAL A 47 3.85 -4.44 4.85
N THR A 48 5.13 -4.67 5.16
CA THR A 48 6.15 -3.60 5.20
C THR A 48 6.23 -2.89 3.86
N SER A 49 6.17 -3.63 2.76
CA SER A 49 6.21 -3.05 1.42
C SER A 49 4.96 -2.26 1.08
N GLY A 50 3.78 -2.72 1.49
CA GLY A 50 2.52 -1.97 1.34
C GLY A 50 2.56 -0.64 2.10
N ILE A 51 2.94 -0.65 3.38
CA ILE A 51 3.10 0.55 4.20
C ILE A 51 4.23 1.44 3.65
N GLY A 52 5.31 0.85 3.17
CA GLY A 52 6.45 1.53 2.52
C GLY A 52 6.04 2.25 1.24
N LEU A 53 5.28 1.61 0.35
CA LEU A 53 4.74 2.24 -0.86
C LEU A 53 3.90 3.45 -0.50
N GLY A 54 2.99 3.26 0.44
CA GLY A 54 2.14 4.32 0.93
C GLY A 54 2.91 5.51 1.53
N SER A 55 3.79 5.24 2.49
CA SER A 55 4.58 6.28 3.15
C SER A 55 5.52 7.01 2.17
N THR A 56 6.13 6.31 1.21
CA THR A 56 6.97 6.95 0.18
C THR A 56 6.19 7.87 -0.73
N GLN A 57 4.93 7.57 -1.03
CA GLN A 57 4.06 8.48 -1.77
C GLN A 57 3.80 9.78 -0.99
N GLN A 58 3.55 9.68 0.32
CA GLN A 58 3.37 10.87 1.17
C GLN A 58 4.65 11.70 1.28
N ALA A 59 5.81 11.04 1.38
CA ALA A 59 7.10 11.72 1.34
C ALA A 59 7.33 12.48 0.03
N LEU A 60 7.02 11.88 -1.12
CA LEU A 60 7.12 12.54 -2.42
C LEU A 60 6.21 13.77 -2.49
N TRP A 61 5.00 13.68 -1.93
CA TRP A 61 4.10 14.83 -1.83
C TRP A 61 4.68 15.96 -0.97
N VAL A 62 5.22 15.64 0.22
CA VAL A 62 5.88 16.63 1.09
C VAL A 62 7.09 17.26 0.40
N GLU A 63 7.89 16.49 -0.32
CA GLU A 63 9.04 16.99 -1.09
C GLU A 63 8.59 18.03 -2.13
N ARG A 64 7.52 17.74 -2.88
CA ARG A 64 6.99 18.67 -3.90
C ARG A 64 6.37 19.92 -3.30
N LEU A 65 5.73 19.80 -2.12
CA LEU A 65 5.28 20.96 -1.35
C LEU A 65 6.45 21.86 -0.95
N LEU A 66 7.52 21.27 -0.40
CA LEU A 66 8.72 22.00 -0.01
C LEU A 66 9.38 22.69 -1.21
N ALA A 67 9.50 21.99 -2.33
CA ALA A 67 10.05 22.55 -3.58
C ALA A 67 9.20 23.70 -4.13
N SER A 68 7.87 23.61 -4.02
CA SER A 68 6.95 24.63 -4.54
C SER A 68 6.90 25.89 -3.67
N ILE A 69 6.96 25.74 -2.34
CA ILE A 69 6.93 26.85 -1.37
C ILE A 69 8.30 27.51 -1.26
N PHE A 70 9.38 26.73 -1.18
CA PHE A 70 10.73 27.20 -0.86
C PHE A 70 11.73 27.06 -2.00
N LEU A 71 11.36 27.41 -3.23
CA LEU A 71 12.19 27.33 -4.45
C LEU A 71 13.69 27.65 -4.22
N THR A 72 13.99 28.82 -3.63
CA THR A 72 15.37 29.31 -3.49
C THR A 72 16.17 28.58 -2.40
N LYS A 73 15.51 28.10 -1.34
CA LYS A 73 16.17 27.33 -0.29
C LYS A 73 16.33 25.87 -0.68
N TYR A 74 15.35 25.33 -1.41
CA TYR A 74 15.35 23.96 -1.90
C TYR A 74 16.55 23.69 -2.82
N GLU A 75 16.91 24.65 -3.67
CA GLU A 75 18.11 24.60 -4.52
C GLU A 75 19.39 24.48 -3.69
N ASN A 76 19.52 25.27 -2.61
CA ASN A 76 20.66 25.20 -1.70
C ASN A 76 20.70 23.92 -0.86
N TRP A 77 19.56 23.25 -0.69
CA TRP A 77 19.47 22.01 0.09
C TRP A 77 19.85 20.77 -0.73
N GLY A 78 19.78 20.86 -2.06
CA GLY A 78 20.11 19.75 -2.96
C GLY A 78 19.32 18.48 -2.63
N GLY A 79 20.01 17.34 -2.51
CA GLY A 79 19.40 16.03 -2.24
C GLY A 79 19.08 15.73 -0.77
N LYS A 80 19.44 16.60 0.18
CA LYS A 80 19.24 16.38 1.62
C LYS A 80 17.78 16.08 2.02
N PRO A 81 16.75 16.84 1.57
CA PRO A 81 15.36 16.57 1.97
C PRO A 81 14.91 15.18 1.50
N GLY A 82 15.32 14.73 0.31
CA GLY A 82 14.99 13.40 -0.19
C GLY A 82 15.57 12.28 0.68
N ILE A 83 16.83 12.41 1.12
CA ILE A 83 17.48 11.43 2.01
C ILE A 83 16.77 11.37 3.37
N ILE A 84 16.45 12.52 3.96
CA ILE A 84 15.75 12.59 5.25
C ILE A 84 14.39 11.92 5.14
N LEU A 85 13.62 12.24 4.09
CA LEU A 85 12.32 11.63 3.85
C LEU A 85 12.42 10.12 3.59
N ALA A 86 13.46 9.65 2.91
CA ALA A 86 13.71 8.22 2.72
C ALA A 86 13.96 7.49 4.05
N ILE A 87 14.75 8.07 4.96
CA ILE A 87 15.01 7.50 6.29
C ILE A 87 13.72 7.46 7.12
N VAL A 88 12.96 8.56 7.11
CA VAL A 88 11.68 8.65 7.84
C VAL A 88 10.69 7.60 7.32
N THR A 89 10.55 7.44 6.01
CA THR A 89 9.64 6.44 5.43
C THR A 89 10.05 5.01 5.76
N ALA A 90 11.34 4.68 5.71
CA ALA A 90 11.86 3.37 6.12
C ALA A 90 11.62 3.08 7.61
N THR A 91 11.75 4.10 8.45
CA THR A 91 11.51 3.97 9.90
C THR A 91 10.02 3.74 10.17
N ILE A 92 9.14 4.53 9.54
CA ILE A 92 7.69 4.40 9.68
C ILE A 92 7.21 3.03 9.21
N SER A 93 7.65 2.55 8.04
CA SER A 93 7.23 1.25 7.52
C SER A 93 7.65 0.12 8.45
N THR A 94 8.90 0.12 8.92
CA THR A 94 9.42 -0.92 9.81
C THR A 94 8.73 -0.90 11.17
N VAL A 95 8.58 0.27 11.79
CA VAL A 95 7.96 0.40 13.12
C VAL A 95 6.47 0.05 13.06
N ALA A 96 5.74 0.53 12.04
CA ALA A 96 4.32 0.23 11.88
C ALA A 96 4.09 -1.28 11.71
N THR A 97 4.90 -1.95 10.89
CA THR A 97 4.81 -3.41 10.74
C THR A 97 5.17 -4.13 12.04
N LEU A 98 6.22 -3.69 12.74
CA LEU A 98 6.60 -4.29 14.02
C LEU A 98 5.48 -4.17 15.06
N VAL A 99 4.82 -3.01 15.16
CA VAL A 99 3.67 -2.79 16.05
C VAL A 99 2.47 -3.67 15.67
N MET A 100 2.23 -3.88 14.38
CA MET A 100 1.15 -4.76 13.90
C MET A 100 1.38 -6.24 14.27
N TYR A 101 2.64 -6.68 14.34
CA TYR A 101 3.00 -8.10 14.46
C TYR A 101 3.72 -8.50 15.76
N LEU A 102 3.95 -7.56 16.69
CA LEU A 102 4.69 -7.77 17.94
C LEU A 102 4.13 -8.92 18.80
N ASP A 103 2.82 -9.16 18.74
CA ASP A 103 2.14 -10.17 19.56
C ASP A 103 1.79 -11.47 18.80
N LEU A 104 2.15 -11.60 17.52
CA LEU A 104 1.74 -12.74 16.68
C LEU A 104 2.49 -14.06 16.97
N SER A 105 3.20 -14.11 18.11
CA SER A 105 4.04 -15.22 18.55
C SER A 105 3.28 -16.44 19.08
N ARG A 106 1.95 -16.40 19.21
CA ARG A 106 1.19 -17.60 19.61
C ARG A 106 0.95 -18.47 18.39
N ASP A 107 1.07 -19.79 18.58
CA ASP A 107 0.89 -20.86 17.58
C ASP A 107 -0.56 -20.93 17.05
N GLU A 108 -1.12 -19.80 16.60
CA GLU A 108 -2.41 -19.71 15.96
C GLU A 108 -2.27 -20.14 14.51
N LYS A 109 -3.00 -21.19 14.18
CA LYS A 109 -3.06 -21.72 12.83
C LYS A 109 -3.91 -20.80 11.97
N VAL A 110 -3.35 -20.36 10.85
CA VAL A 110 -4.03 -19.46 9.90
C VAL A 110 -4.34 -20.19 8.61
N ALA A 111 -5.55 -19.98 8.08
CA ALA A 111 -5.99 -20.54 6.81
C ALA A 111 -5.18 -20.00 5.63
N ASN A 112 -4.62 -18.79 5.77
CA ASN A 112 -3.83 -18.15 4.73
C ASN A 112 -2.73 -17.26 5.35
N CYS A 113 -1.52 -17.33 4.78
CA CYS A 113 -0.39 -16.49 5.19
C CYS A 113 -0.62 -14.99 4.98
N LEU A 114 -1.56 -14.60 4.10
CA LEU A 114 -1.91 -13.20 3.84
C LEU A 114 -3.09 -12.72 4.70
N GLN A 115 -3.73 -13.59 5.48
CA GLN A 115 -4.85 -13.22 6.32
C GLN A 115 -4.37 -12.59 7.61
N ILE A 116 -4.99 -11.47 7.96
CA ILE A 116 -4.72 -10.76 9.21
C ILE A 116 -5.55 -11.41 10.31
N PRO A 117 -4.94 -11.81 11.44
CA PRO A 117 -5.67 -12.46 12.52
C PRO A 117 -6.72 -11.52 13.12
N ASP A 118 -7.87 -12.08 13.49
CA ASP A 118 -9.05 -11.33 13.89
C ASP A 118 -8.81 -10.39 15.07
N ASN A 119 -7.94 -10.80 16.00
CA ASN A 119 -7.57 -10.02 17.18
C ASN A 119 -6.88 -8.68 16.83
N LYS A 120 -6.25 -8.57 15.65
CA LYS A 120 -5.58 -7.34 15.19
C LYS A 120 -6.31 -6.65 14.02
N ASN A 121 -7.45 -7.19 13.60
CA ASN A 121 -8.23 -6.68 12.48
C ASN A 121 -8.70 -5.23 12.71
N ALA A 122 -9.07 -4.86 13.94
CA ALA A 122 -9.48 -3.49 14.28
C ALA A 122 -8.34 -2.47 14.11
N ILE A 123 -7.13 -2.81 14.55
CA ILE A 123 -5.94 -1.96 14.41
C ILE A 123 -5.60 -1.78 12.93
N PHE A 124 -5.57 -2.88 12.18
CA PHE A 124 -5.30 -2.83 10.74
C PHE A 124 -6.35 -2.01 9.97
N THR A 125 -7.63 -2.21 10.29
CA THR A 125 -8.74 -1.46 9.69
C THR A 125 -8.59 0.04 9.96
N ASN A 126 -8.31 0.44 11.21
CA ASN A 126 -8.08 1.85 11.55
C ASN A 126 -6.86 2.44 10.80
N PHE A 127 -5.77 1.68 10.70
CA PHE A 127 -4.61 2.09 9.91
C PHE A 127 -4.96 2.27 8.43
N ALA A 128 -5.73 1.35 7.84
CA ALA A 128 -6.18 1.44 6.45
C ALA A 128 -7.06 2.68 6.22
N TYR A 129 -8.00 2.98 7.12
CA TYR A 129 -8.82 4.19 7.03
C TYR A 129 -7.99 5.47 7.11
N LEU A 130 -7.07 5.58 8.08
CA LEU A 130 -6.14 6.70 8.15
C LEU A 130 -5.34 6.85 6.86
N PHE A 131 -4.89 5.73 6.30
CA PHE A 131 -4.14 5.70 5.06
C PHE A 131 -4.96 6.23 3.87
N ILE A 132 -6.24 5.86 3.76
CA ILE A 132 -7.16 6.37 2.76
C ILE A 132 -7.35 7.89 2.93
N CYS A 133 -7.60 8.36 4.16
CA CYS A 133 -7.77 9.78 4.46
C CYS A 133 -6.55 10.61 4.04
N PHE A 134 -5.34 10.16 4.38
CA PHE A 134 -4.11 10.84 3.99
C PHE A 134 -3.89 10.83 2.47
N ASN A 135 -4.26 9.75 1.77
CA ASN A 135 -4.17 9.71 0.30
C ASN A 135 -5.13 10.70 -0.36
N LEU A 136 -6.39 10.76 0.09
CA LEU A 136 -7.36 11.75 -0.40
C LEU A 136 -6.88 13.17 -0.16
N PHE A 137 -6.33 13.44 1.02
CA PHE A 137 -5.75 14.75 1.33
C PHE A 137 -4.56 15.10 0.42
N ALA A 138 -3.68 14.14 0.15
CA ALA A 138 -2.56 14.32 -0.78
C ALA A 138 -3.03 14.60 -2.22
N VAL A 139 -4.07 13.90 -2.70
CA VAL A 139 -4.67 14.12 -4.03
C VAL A 139 -5.27 15.53 -4.12
N LEU A 140 -6.06 15.94 -3.13
CA LEU A 140 -6.66 17.29 -3.09
C LEU A 140 -5.57 18.37 -3.06
N SER A 141 -4.56 18.20 -2.21
CA SER A 141 -3.45 19.13 -2.07
C SER A 141 -2.61 19.22 -3.35
N ASN A 142 -2.37 18.10 -4.05
CA ASN A 142 -1.72 18.10 -5.36
C ASN A 142 -2.52 18.86 -6.42
N GLY A 143 -3.85 18.75 -6.39
CA GLY A 143 -4.74 19.54 -7.26
C GLY A 143 -4.57 21.04 -7.02
N ILE A 144 -4.58 21.45 -5.75
CA ILE A 144 -4.35 22.86 -5.34
C ILE A 144 -2.95 23.32 -5.77
N LEU A 145 -1.91 22.49 -5.58
CA LEU A 145 -0.54 22.81 -5.99
C LEU A 145 -0.42 23.03 -7.50
N CYS A 146 -1.08 22.17 -8.29
CA CYS A 146 -1.10 22.31 -9.75
C CYS A 146 -1.72 23.64 -10.17
N LEU A 147 -2.85 24.04 -9.56
CA LEU A 147 -3.51 25.32 -9.84
C LEU A 147 -2.62 26.50 -9.42
N TRP A 148 -2.00 26.42 -8.25
CA TRP A 148 -1.10 27.44 -7.73
C TRP A 148 0.14 27.63 -8.62
N ASN A 149 0.76 26.53 -9.05
CA ASN A 149 1.92 26.57 -9.93
C ASN A 149 1.56 27.13 -11.32
N LYS A 150 0.38 26.78 -11.86
CA LYS A 150 -0.13 27.37 -13.11
C LYS A 150 -0.38 28.88 -12.98
N TYR A 151 -0.86 29.35 -11.83
CA TYR A 151 -1.02 30.78 -11.56
C TYR A 151 0.34 31.49 -11.47
N ARG A 152 1.32 30.91 -10.78
CA ARG A 152 2.68 31.47 -10.66
C ARG A 152 3.45 31.51 -11.97
N GLU A 153 3.25 30.52 -12.84
CA GLU A 153 3.83 30.49 -14.19
C GLU A 153 3.36 31.70 -15.00
N LYS A 154 2.06 32.01 -14.98
CA LYS A 154 1.51 33.20 -15.64
C LYS A 154 2.13 34.50 -15.14
N LYS A 155 2.41 34.60 -13.84
CA LYS A 155 2.97 35.81 -13.21
C LYS A 155 4.49 35.96 -13.40
N SER A 156 5.22 34.88 -13.60
CA SER A 156 6.70 34.87 -13.60
C SER A 156 7.33 34.84 -15.01
N ARG A 157 6.65 35.39 -16.03
CA ARG A 157 7.10 35.34 -17.44
C ARG A 157 8.51 35.86 -17.70
N PHE A 158 9.02 36.76 -16.86
CA PHE A 158 10.23 37.54 -17.16
C PHE A 158 11.55 36.96 -16.61
N ILE A 159 11.54 35.87 -15.82
CA ILE A 159 12.76 35.26 -15.25
C ILE A 159 12.93 33.82 -15.78
N ILE A 160 13.93 33.61 -16.65
CA ILE A 160 14.15 32.34 -17.37
C ILE A 160 14.46 31.17 -16.43
N SER A 161 15.36 31.35 -15.46
CA SER A 161 15.72 30.30 -14.49
C SER A 161 14.52 29.82 -13.66
N ARG A 162 13.71 30.76 -13.14
CA ARG A 162 12.48 30.44 -12.40
C ARG A 162 11.43 29.75 -13.27
N ARG A 163 11.36 30.07 -14.56
CA ARG A 163 10.43 29.44 -15.49
C ARG A 163 10.79 27.97 -15.72
N TYR A 164 12.06 27.66 -15.89
CA TYR A 164 12.53 26.28 -16.04
C TYR A 164 12.21 25.45 -14.79
N GLN A 165 12.56 25.95 -13.60
CA GLN A 165 12.27 25.29 -12.33
C GLN A 165 10.76 25.09 -12.10
N ASN A 166 9.94 26.10 -12.40
CA ASN A 166 8.49 25.97 -12.28
C ASN A 166 7.92 24.95 -13.26
N PHE A 167 8.46 24.86 -14.48
CA PHE A 167 8.03 23.88 -15.48
C PHE A 167 8.40 22.45 -15.07
N GLU A 168 9.62 22.25 -14.56
CA GLU A 168 10.07 20.96 -14.04
C GLU A 168 9.24 20.53 -12.82
N ASN A 169 9.04 21.44 -11.86
CA ASN A 169 8.20 21.19 -10.69
C ASN A 169 6.75 20.91 -11.08
N PHE A 170 6.20 21.62 -12.08
CA PHE A 170 4.86 21.36 -12.59
C PHE A 170 4.73 19.98 -13.24
N THR A 171 5.67 19.63 -14.12
CA THR A 171 5.66 18.35 -14.84
C THR A 171 5.81 17.18 -13.87
N THR A 172 6.74 17.27 -12.92
CA THR A 172 6.95 16.24 -11.89
C THR A 172 5.76 16.12 -10.95
N THR A 173 5.20 17.23 -10.47
CA THR A 173 3.99 17.22 -9.62
C THR A 173 2.80 16.63 -10.35
N LYS A 174 2.64 16.89 -11.65
CA LYS A 174 1.58 16.29 -12.47
C LYS A 174 1.71 14.76 -12.52
N TRP A 175 2.91 14.24 -12.79
CA TRP A 175 3.14 12.78 -12.82
C TRP A 175 2.91 12.13 -11.45
N ILE A 176 3.42 12.74 -10.38
CA ILE A 176 3.20 12.26 -9.00
C ILE A 176 1.71 12.29 -8.66
N GLY A 177 0.97 13.32 -9.12
CA GLY A 177 -0.47 13.42 -8.96
C GLY A 177 -1.23 12.31 -9.67
N ILE A 178 -0.86 11.97 -10.91
CA ILE A 178 -1.44 10.84 -11.66
C ILE A 178 -1.19 9.52 -10.95
N ILE A 179 0.05 9.26 -10.53
CA ILE A 179 0.41 8.04 -9.78
C ILE A 179 -0.40 7.97 -8.49
N SER A 180 -0.53 9.09 -7.78
CA SER A 180 -1.29 9.15 -6.53
C SER A 180 -2.78 8.89 -6.72
N PHE A 181 -3.35 9.39 -7.81
CA PHE A 181 -4.74 9.15 -8.17
C PHE A 181 -4.98 7.68 -8.49
N ILE A 182 -4.13 7.07 -9.32
CA ILE A 182 -4.20 5.65 -9.67
C ILE A 182 -4.12 4.78 -8.41
N GLN A 183 -3.14 5.05 -7.54
CA GLN A 183 -2.96 4.30 -6.29
C GLN A 183 -4.17 4.46 -5.35
N SER A 184 -4.73 5.66 -5.25
CA SER A 184 -5.95 5.90 -4.46
C SER A 184 -7.15 5.14 -5.02
N ALA A 185 -7.31 5.10 -6.34
CA ALA A 185 -8.38 4.35 -6.99
C ALA A 185 -8.27 2.84 -6.70
N PHE A 186 -7.06 2.27 -6.84
CA PHE A 186 -6.83 0.87 -6.49
C PHE A 186 -7.09 0.57 -5.00
N LEU A 187 -6.68 1.47 -4.10
CA LEU A 187 -6.90 1.30 -2.67
C LEU A 187 -8.39 1.36 -2.29
N ILE A 188 -9.16 2.24 -2.92
CA ILE A 188 -10.62 2.33 -2.74
C ILE A 188 -11.29 1.04 -3.22
N VAL A 189 -10.92 0.55 -4.41
CA VAL A 189 -11.45 -0.72 -4.95
C VAL A 189 -11.11 -1.86 -3.99
N TYR A 190 -9.85 -2.01 -3.60
CA TYR A 190 -9.42 -3.03 -2.64
C TYR A 190 -10.22 -2.98 -1.33
N SER A 191 -10.36 -1.80 -0.74
CA SER A 191 -11.06 -1.61 0.53
C SER A 191 -12.55 -1.91 0.41
N THR A 192 -13.16 -1.53 -0.72
CA THR A 192 -14.58 -1.81 -1.00
C THR A 192 -14.81 -3.30 -1.20
N LEU A 193 -13.94 -3.99 -1.96
CA LEU A 193 -14.01 -5.44 -2.14
C LEU A 193 -13.83 -6.18 -0.82
N ALA A 194 -12.84 -5.78 -0.01
CA ALA A 194 -12.61 -6.36 1.31
C ALA A 194 -13.81 -6.15 2.26
N TYR A 195 -14.42 -4.97 2.23
CA TYR A 195 -15.62 -4.67 3.02
C TYR A 195 -16.84 -5.49 2.56
N LEU A 196 -17.05 -5.61 1.25
CA LEU A 196 -18.14 -6.40 0.68
C LEU A 196 -17.97 -7.88 1.01
N LEU A 197 -16.76 -8.42 0.88
CA LEU A 197 -16.44 -9.78 1.31
C LEU A 197 -16.78 -9.97 2.79
N LYS A 198 -16.30 -9.09 3.67
CA LYS A 198 -16.53 -9.21 5.11
C LYS A 198 -18.00 -9.10 5.54
N THR A 199 -18.83 -8.35 4.80
CA THR A 199 -20.24 -8.08 5.18
C THR A 199 -21.26 -8.96 4.47
N ARG A 200 -20.92 -9.50 3.31
CA ARG A 200 -21.86 -10.20 2.42
C ARG A 200 -21.35 -11.58 2.01
N GLU A 201 -20.34 -12.12 2.70
CA GLU A 201 -19.76 -13.45 2.41
C GLU A 201 -20.84 -14.52 2.22
N SER A 202 -21.83 -14.54 3.12
CA SER A 202 -22.92 -15.51 3.12
C SER A 202 -23.97 -15.33 2.01
N GLN A 203 -23.89 -14.25 1.22
CA GLN A 203 -24.84 -13.95 0.14
C GLN A 203 -24.28 -14.19 -1.26
N PHE A 204 -22.97 -14.38 -1.39
CA PHE A 204 -22.33 -14.59 -2.68
C PHE A 204 -22.15 -16.08 -2.97
N ASP A 205 -22.33 -16.44 -4.24
CA ASP A 205 -22.05 -17.79 -4.70
C ASP A 205 -20.54 -18.09 -4.61
N LYS A 206 -20.18 -19.36 -4.38
CA LYS A 206 -18.80 -19.76 -4.05
C LYS A 206 -17.79 -19.30 -5.11
N VAL A 207 -18.18 -19.33 -6.39
CA VAL A 207 -17.35 -18.87 -7.51
C VAL A 207 -17.15 -17.36 -7.48
N THR A 208 -18.18 -16.59 -7.14
CA THR A 208 -18.10 -15.12 -7.05
C THR A 208 -17.23 -14.70 -5.88
N THR A 209 -17.36 -15.35 -4.72
CA THR A 209 -16.52 -15.11 -3.55
C THR A 209 -15.05 -15.43 -3.86
N MET A 210 -14.77 -16.54 -4.56
CA MET A 210 -13.43 -16.93 -5.00
C MET A 210 -12.79 -15.89 -5.95
N ILE A 211 -13.55 -15.37 -6.92
CA ILE A 211 -13.09 -14.31 -7.83
C ILE A 211 -12.87 -12.98 -7.09
N LEU A 212 -13.72 -12.65 -6.11
CA LEU A 212 -13.58 -11.44 -5.28
C LEU A 212 -12.34 -11.52 -4.38
N TRP A 213 -12.03 -12.68 -3.80
CA TRP A 213 -10.78 -12.92 -3.08
C TRP A 213 -9.57 -12.81 -4.04
N ALA A 214 -9.62 -13.47 -5.20
CA ALA A 214 -8.58 -13.41 -6.22
C ALA A 214 -8.25 -11.97 -6.67
N SER A 215 -9.29 -11.16 -6.89
CA SER A 215 -9.17 -9.77 -7.37
C SER A 215 -8.76 -8.78 -6.28
N SER A 216 -8.99 -9.12 -5.01
CA SER A 216 -8.55 -8.31 -3.87
C SER A 216 -7.10 -8.60 -3.45
N TYR A 217 -6.30 -9.33 -4.24
CA TYR A 217 -4.93 -9.74 -3.87
C TYR A 217 -4.84 -10.58 -2.58
N VAL A 218 -5.95 -11.01 -2.00
CA VAL A 218 -5.96 -11.91 -0.86
C VAL A 218 -6.24 -13.32 -1.37
N SER A 219 -5.27 -14.22 -1.14
CA SER A 219 -5.28 -15.58 -1.71
C SER A 219 -6.65 -16.27 -1.60
N LEU A 220 -7.06 -16.92 -2.69
CA LEU A 220 -8.34 -17.59 -2.99
C LEU A 220 -8.95 -18.53 -1.92
N TYR A 221 -8.25 -18.80 -0.82
CA TYR A 221 -8.43 -20.02 -0.04
C TYR A 221 -9.10 -19.86 1.32
N ALA A 222 -9.60 -18.66 1.66
CA ALA A 222 -10.43 -18.47 2.86
C ALA A 222 -11.70 -19.35 2.88
N HIS A 223 -12.05 -19.99 1.75
CA HIS A 223 -13.25 -20.82 1.62
C HIS A 223 -13.03 -22.33 1.65
N ILE A 224 -11.78 -22.84 1.73
CA ILE A 224 -11.54 -24.28 1.97
C ILE A 224 -11.72 -24.64 3.46
N THR A 225 -11.86 -23.65 4.34
CA THR A 225 -12.18 -23.83 5.77
C THR A 225 -13.63 -24.29 6.04
N GLU A 226 -14.50 -24.37 5.03
CA GLU A 226 -15.82 -25.04 5.15
C GLU A 226 -15.76 -26.53 4.75
N CYS A 227 -14.88 -27.33 5.34
CA CYS A 227 -15.17 -28.76 5.50
C CYS A 227 -15.19 -29.14 6.98
N SER A 228 -16.25 -28.70 7.67
CA SER A 228 -16.97 -29.50 8.66
C SER A 228 -18.13 -28.67 9.21
N ILE A 229 -19.29 -28.74 8.55
CA ILE A 229 -20.57 -29.11 9.19
C ILE A 229 -21.39 -29.82 8.12
N ASP A 230 -21.06 -31.09 7.88
CA ASP A 230 -21.98 -32.21 7.61
C ASP A 230 -21.17 -33.50 7.43
#